data_AF-A0A850J8Q7-F1
#
_entry.id   AF-A0A850J8Q7-F1
#
_cell.length_a   1.000
_cell.length_b   1.000
_cell.length_c   1.000
_cell.angle_alpha   90.00
_cell.angle_beta   90.00
_cell.angle_gamma   90.00
#
_symmetry.space_group_name_H-M   'P 1'
#
loop_
_entity.id
_entity.type
_entity.pdbx_description
1 polymer ?
#
loop_
_entity_poly.entity_id
_entity_poly.type
_entity_poly.pdbx_seq_one_letter_code
_entity_poly.pdbx_strand_id
1 'polypeptide(L)'
;AFLRAIAAIGPAEGRKAAGRAADGLGDVPAAPWEGSLGRVVPGQAWLIQEGPLDGDRLVCEFRYEGAGTAGMHALAVRLTYGDAPSEVVIVGDVPALMGAARQAMQAELCVVQPYDAAAVGARLRTVLNGTEPLPEACYPALPLARHRASLL
;
A
#
# COMPACT_ATOMS: atom_id res chain seq x y z
N ALA A 1 -0.59 7.88 20.05
CA ALA A 1 -0.28 8.00 18.62
C ALA A 1 0.65 6.89 18.07
N PHE A 2 1.97 6.93 18.28
CA PHE A 2 2.91 6.01 17.59
C PHE A 2 2.66 4.52 17.86
N LEU A 3 2.55 4.10 19.13
CA LEU A 3 2.30 2.70 19.49
C LEU A 3 0.93 2.20 18.99
N ARG A 4 -0.08 3.09 18.97
CA ARG A 4 -1.39 2.80 18.37
C ARG A 4 -1.29 2.56 16.86
N ALA A 5 -0.46 3.32 16.15
CA ALA A 5 -0.18 3.08 14.73
C ALA A 5 0.48 1.71 14.52
N ILE A 6 1.50 1.36 15.30
CA ILE A 6 2.12 0.01 15.22
C ILE A 6 1.09 -1.08 15.51
N ALA A 7 0.25 -0.91 16.53
CA ALA A 7 -0.78 -1.88 16.88
C ALA A 7 -1.81 -2.11 15.75
N ALA A 8 -2.16 -1.06 15.01
CA ALA A 8 -3.14 -1.12 13.93
C ALA A 8 -2.55 -1.64 12.60
N ILE A 9 -1.41 -1.10 12.17
CA ILE A 9 -0.89 -1.28 10.79
C ILE A 9 0.58 -1.74 10.74
N GLY A 10 1.22 -1.96 11.89
CA GLY A 10 2.61 -2.40 11.98
C GLY A 10 2.83 -3.89 11.68
N PRO A 11 4.06 -4.41 11.89
CA PRO A 11 4.39 -5.83 11.75
C PRO A 11 3.56 -6.72 12.67
N ALA A 12 3.12 -7.89 12.19
CA ALA A 12 2.21 -8.77 12.92
C ALA A 12 2.76 -9.19 14.30
N GLU A 13 4.07 -9.43 14.39
CA GLU A 13 4.80 -9.84 15.59
C GLU A 13 4.74 -8.75 16.68
N GLY A 14 4.77 -7.48 16.27
CA GLY A 14 4.81 -6.32 17.16
C GLY A 14 3.45 -5.79 17.59
N ARG A 15 2.37 -6.08 16.84
CA ARG A 15 1.04 -5.46 17.05
C ARG A 15 0.51 -5.61 18.46
N LYS A 16 0.53 -6.84 19.00
CA LYS A 16 0.00 -7.13 20.34
C LYS A 16 0.80 -6.46 21.46
N ALA A 17 2.13 -6.42 21.33
CA ALA A 17 2.99 -5.75 22.31
C ALA A 17 2.79 -4.23 22.27
N ALA A 18 2.72 -3.64 21.06
CA ALA A 18 2.46 -2.23 20.87
C ALA A 18 1.08 -1.81 21.40
N GLY A 19 0.05 -2.64 21.21
CA GLY A 19 -1.28 -2.41 21.77
C GLY A 19 -1.25 -2.32 23.30
N ARG A 20 -0.66 -3.32 23.95
CA ARG A 20 -0.51 -3.33 25.42
C ARG A 20 0.31 -2.14 25.94
N ALA A 21 1.40 -1.80 25.26
CA ALA A 21 2.21 -0.64 25.62
C ALA A 21 1.45 0.67 25.41
N ALA A 22 0.62 0.77 24.37
CA ALA A 22 -0.25 1.92 24.15
C ALA A 22 -1.33 2.04 25.23
N ASP A 23 -1.90 0.92 25.70
CA ASP A 23 -2.87 0.90 26.80
C ASP A 23 -2.24 1.33 28.15
N GLY A 24 -0.94 1.06 28.33
CA GLY A 24 -0.20 1.42 29.54
C GLY A 24 0.30 2.87 29.62
N LEU A 25 0.11 3.69 28.57
CA LEU A 25 0.63 5.07 28.53
C LEU A 25 -0.18 6.09 29.37
N GLY A 26 -1.28 5.70 30.02
CA GLY A 26 -2.07 6.60 30.88
C GLY A 26 -2.79 7.71 30.10
N ASP A 27 -2.92 8.90 30.72
CA ASP A 27 -3.69 10.07 30.23
C ASP A 27 -3.04 10.82 29.04
N VAL A 28 -2.49 10.10 28.07
CA VAL A 28 -2.06 10.72 26.81
C VAL A 28 -3.30 10.94 25.94
N PRO A 29 -3.62 12.19 25.56
CA PRO A 29 -4.76 12.45 24.69
C PRO A 29 -4.61 11.71 23.35
N ALA A 30 -5.69 11.05 22.92
CA ALA A 30 -5.73 10.41 21.61
C ALA A 30 -5.58 11.46 20.51
N ALA A 31 -4.71 11.20 19.52
CA ALA A 31 -4.65 12.07 18.37
C ALA A 31 -5.96 11.95 17.56
N PRO A 32 -6.44 13.04 16.92
CA PRO A 32 -7.73 13.06 16.21
C PRO A 32 -7.87 11.98 15.11
N TRP A 33 -6.75 11.51 14.58
CA TRP A 33 -6.67 10.51 13.50
C TRP A 33 -6.52 9.07 14.01
N GLU A 34 -6.37 8.83 15.32
CA GLU A 34 -6.11 7.47 15.84
C GLU A 34 -7.24 6.49 15.51
N GLY A 35 -8.49 6.94 15.52
CA GLY A 35 -9.66 6.13 15.17
C GLY A 35 -9.68 5.67 13.71
N SER A 36 -8.98 6.37 12.82
CA SER A 36 -8.93 6.08 11.39
C SER A 36 -7.81 5.10 11.02
N LEU A 37 -6.88 4.81 11.94
CA LEU A 37 -5.75 3.92 11.69
C LEU A 37 -6.21 2.54 11.22
N GLY A 38 -5.69 2.12 10.07
CA GLY A 38 -6.03 0.83 9.44
C GLY A 38 -7.44 0.76 8.84
N ARG A 39 -8.33 1.71 9.15
CA ARG A 39 -9.71 1.78 8.64
C ARG A 39 -9.76 2.50 7.29
N VAL A 40 -9.20 1.85 6.28
CA VAL A 40 -9.27 2.33 4.89
C VAL A 40 -10.11 1.38 4.06
N VAL A 41 -10.77 1.93 3.05
CA VAL A 41 -11.56 1.16 2.07
C VAL A 41 -10.77 1.11 0.76
N PRO A 42 -10.63 -0.07 0.13
CA PRO A 42 -10.02 -0.17 -1.19
C PRO A 42 -10.87 0.54 -2.25
N GLY A 43 -10.20 1.15 -3.22
CA GLY A 43 -10.80 1.76 -4.39
C GLY A 43 -10.46 0.97 -5.65
N GLN A 44 -10.14 1.69 -6.72
CA GLN A 44 -9.72 1.10 -8.00
C GLN A 44 -8.31 0.52 -7.91
N ALA A 45 -8.06 -0.57 -8.64
CA ALA A 45 -6.72 -1.06 -8.90
C ALA A 45 -6.39 -1.01 -10.41
N TRP A 46 -5.11 -0.86 -10.69
CA TRP A 46 -4.55 -0.81 -12.04
C TRP A 46 -3.28 -1.66 -12.14
N LEU A 47 -3.08 -2.23 -13.33
CA LEU A 47 -1.82 -2.76 -13.77
C LEU A 47 -1.22 -1.77 -14.79
N ILE A 48 0.00 -1.32 -14.52
CA ILE A 48 0.80 -0.47 -15.40
C ILE A 48 1.99 -1.29 -15.90
N GLN A 49 2.19 -1.34 -17.21
CA GLN A 49 3.30 -2.06 -17.84
C GLN A 49 4.10 -1.08 -18.69
N GLU A 50 5.32 -0.76 -18.25
CA GLU A 50 6.22 0.27 -18.84
C GLU A 50 7.05 -0.26 -20.03
N GLY A 51 6.97 -1.57 -20.32
CA GLY A 51 7.70 -2.22 -21.40
C GLY A 51 7.77 -3.74 -21.19
N PRO A 52 8.22 -4.53 -22.19
CA PRO A 52 8.29 -5.99 -22.06
C PRO A 52 9.30 -6.49 -21.02
N LEU A 53 10.23 -5.63 -20.59
CA LEU A 53 11.30 -5.99 -19.65
C LEU A 53 11.18 -5.28 -18.29
N ASP A 54 10.36 -4.24 -18.18
CA ASP A 54 10.27 -3.39 -16.99
C ASP A 54 9.33 -3.97 -15.91
N GLY A 55 8.64 -5.05 -16.26
CA GLY A 55 7.75 -5.78 -15.37
C GLY A 55 6.41 -5.08 -15.13
N ASP A 56 5.73 -5.52 -14.09
CA ASP A 56 4.38 -5.07 -13.74
C ASP A 56 4.44 -4.07 -12.59
N ARG A 57 3.74 -2.95 -12.70
CA ARG A 57 3.46 -2.06 -11.57
C ARG A 57 1.98 -2.17 -11.19
N LEU A 58 1.73 -2.75 -10.03
CA LEU A 58 0.40 -2.85 -9.43
C LEU A 58 0.13 -1.60 -8.61
N VAL A 59 -0.95 -0.88 -8.91
CA VAL A 59 -1.36 0.34 -8.19
C VAL A 59 -2.75 0.11 -7.61
N CYS A 60 -2.91 0.26 -6.30
CA CYS A 60 -4.18 0.05 -5.59
C CYS A 60 -4.55 1.30 -4.81
N GLU A 61 -5.68 1.93 -5.12
CA GLU A 61 -6.22 3.08 -4.39
C GLU A 61 -6.83 2.63 -3.05
N PHE A 62 -6.69 3.49 -2.03
CA PHE A 62 -7.34 3.38 -0.73
C PHE A 62 -7.81 4.75 -0.25
N ARG A 63 -8.84 4.76 0.59
CA ARG A 63 -9.40 5.99 1.17
C ARG A 63 -9.70 5.80 2.65
N TYR A 64 -9.36 6.80 3.46
CA TYR A 64 -9.90 6.88 4.82
C TYR A 64 -11.38 7.28 4.76
N GLU A 65 -12.22 6.60 5.53
CA GLU A 65 -13.64 6.90 5.63
C GLU A 65 -13.88 8.36 6.06
N GLY A 66 -14.85 9.03 5.45
CA GLY A 66 -15.20 10.42 5.76
C GLY A 66 -14.20 11.48 5.29
N ALA A 67 -13.03 11.10 4.76
CA ALA A 67 -11.96 12.03 4.36
C ALA A 67 -12.03 12.48 2.89
N GLY A 68 -13.02 12.01 2.12
CA GLY A 68 -13.19 12.38 0.71
C GLY A 68 -11.97 12.06 -0.16
N THR A 69 -11.45 13.07 -0.86
CA THR A 69 -10.21 12.97 -1.65
C THR A 69 -8.94 13.24 -0.82
N ALA A 70 -9.05 13.93 0.32
CA ALA A 70 -7.91 14.24 1.19
C ALA A 70 -7.36 12.99 1.90
N GLY A 71 -8.18 11.95 2.06
CA GLY A 71 -7.75 10.65 2.58
C GLY A 71 -7.32 9.63 1.51
N MET A 72 -7.29 10.04 0.25
CA MET A 72 -6.95 9.16 -0.86
C MET A 72 -5.44 8.94 -0.93
N HIS A 73 -5.04 7.69 -1.09
CA HIS A 73 -3.64 7.29 -1.28
C HIS A 73 -3.61 5.99 -2.08
N ALA A 74 -2.44 5.59 -2.57
CA ALA A 74 -2.29 4.31 -3.24
C ALA A 74 -1.09 3.51 -2.72
N LEU A 75 -1.20 2.19 -2.80
CA LEU A 75 -0.07 1.28 -2.74
C LEU A 75 0.39 1.02 -4.18
N ALA A 76 1.64 1.34 -4.50
CA ALA A 76 2.27 1.00 -5.77
C ALA A 76 3.39 -0.01 -5.53
N VAL A 77 3.32 -1.18 -6.17
CA VAL A 77 4.33 -2.24 -6.08
C VAL A 77 4.84 -2.58 -7.47
N ARG A 78 6.14 -2.47 -7.68
CA ARG A 78 6.79 -2.90 -8.92
C ARG A 78 7.28 -4.34 -8.76
N LEU A 79 6.83 -5.20 -9.66
CA LEU A 79 7.19 -6.61 -9.78
C LEU A 79 8.05 -6.79 -11.03
N THR A 80 9.21 -7.42 -10.88
CA THR A 80 10.04 -7.82 -12.02
C THR A 80 9.66 -9.22 -12.49
N TYR A 81 10.46 -9.79 -13.40
CA TYR A 81 10.25 -11.15 -13.89
C TYR A 81 10.08 -12.16 -12.74
N GLY A 82 9.08 -13.04 -12.86
CA GLY A 82 8.77 -14.03 -11.83
C GLY A 82 8.05 -13.47 -10.60
N ASP A 83 7.43 -12.29 -10.70
CA ASP A 83 6.68 -11.63 -9.62
C ASP A 83 7.53 -11.20 -8.42
N ALA A 84 8.85 -11.06 -8.60
CA ALA A 84 9.75 -10.59 -7.56
C ALA A 84 9.55 -9.09 -7.28
N PRO A 85 9.21 -8.67 -6.04
CA PRO A 85 9.04 -7.25 -5.73
C PRO A 85 10.37 -6.51 -5.78
N SER A 86 10.44 -5.44 -6.55
CA SER A 86 11.62 -4.57 -6.65
C SER A 86 11.45 -3.23 -5.93
N GLU A 87 10.21 -2.78 -5.73
CA GLU A 87 9.89 -1.49 -5.11
C GLU A 87 8.48 -1.53 -4.53
N VAL A 88 8.32 -0.89 -3.36
CA VAL A 88 7.05 -0.69 -2.67
C VAL A 88 6.96 0.77 -2.27
N VAL A 89 5.97 1.49 -2.81
CA VAL A 89 5.78 2.93 -2.59
C VAL A 89 4.36 3.20 -2.13
N ILE A 90 4.24 4.12 -1.17
CA ILE A 90 2.96 4.68 -0.76
C ILE A 90 2.82 6.05 -1.43
N VAL A 91 1.77 6.20 -2.22
CA VAL A 91 1.53 7.40 -3.02
C VAL A 91 0.46 8.24 -2.34
N GLY A 92 0.83 9.46 -1.93
CA GLY A 92 -0.12 10.43 -1.34
C GLY A 92 -0.90 11.23 -2.38
N ASP A 93 -0.33 11.46 -3.56
CA ASP A 93 -0.96 12.20 -4.66
C ASP A 93 -1.32 11.24 -5.82
N VAL A 94 -2.41 10.51 -5.63
CA VAL A 94 -2.93 9.56 -6.64
C VAL A 94 -3.32 10.27 -7.94
N PRO A 95 -3.96 11.47 -7.94
CA PRO A 95 -4.25 12.20 -9.16
C PRO A 95 -3.00 12.52 -9.98
N ALA A 96 -1.92 12.98 -9.34
CA ALA A 96 -0.66 13.26 -10.04
C ALA A 96 -0.03 11.98 -10.62
N LEU A 97 0.01 10.88 -9.84
CA LEU A 97 0.48 9.57 -10.34
C LEU A 97 -0.30 9.15 -11.59
N MET A 98 -1.63 9.15 -11.52
CA MET A 98 -2.46 8.72 -12.64
C MET A 98 -2.41 9.71 -13.81
N GLY A 99 -2.15 10.99 -13.55
CA GLY A 99 -1.82 11.99 -14.57
C GLY A 99 -0.55 11.63 -15.34
N ALA A 100 0.53 11.33 -14.63
CA ALA A 100 1.80 10.90 -15.23
C ALA A 100 1.66 9.58 -16.00
N ALA A 101 0.94 8.60 -15.44
CA ALA A 101 0.67 7.33 -16.11
C ALA A 101 -0.10 7.52 -17.43
N ARG A 102 -1.09 8.42 -17.46
CA ARG A 102 -1.81 8.77 -18.70
C ARG A 102 -0.91 9.46 -19.73
N GLN A 103 -0.02 10.36 -19.30
CA GLN A 103 0.94 11.01 -20.19
C GLN A 103 1.92 9.99 -20.80
N ALA A 104 2.44 9.07 -19.99
CA ALA A 104 3.31 7.99 -20.47
C ALA A 104 2.57 7.07 -21.45
N MET A 105 1.31 6.72 -21.17
CA MET A 105 0.47 5.93 -22.08
C MET A 105 0.23 6.65 -23.42
N GLN A 106 -0.01 7.96 -23.42
CA GLN A 106 -0.15 8.77 -24.64
C GLN A 106 1.14 8.85 -25.46
N ALA A 107 2.29 8.75 -24.80
CA ALA A 107 3.60 8.68 -25.43
C ALA A 107 4.01 7.24 -25.82
N GLU A 108 3.09 6.27 -25.72
CA GLU A 108 3.32 4.85 -26.01
C GLU A 108 4.44 4.21 -25.15
N LEU A 109 4.70 4.79 -23.98
CA LEU A 109 5.72 4.31 -23.03
C LEU A 109 5.17 3.30 -22.03
N CYS A 110 3.85 3.19 -21.88
CA CYS A 110 3.25 2.19 -21.01
C CYS A 110 1.82 1.84 -21.41
N VAL A 111 1.34 0.70 -20.91
CA VAL A 111 -0.08 0.32 -20.91
C VAL A 111 -0.62 0.46 -19.50
N VAL A 112 -1.77 1.11 -19.36
CA VAL A 112 -2.51 1.21 -18.08
C VAL A 112 -3.85 0.52 -18.25
N GLN A 113 -4.10 -0.53 -17.46
CA GLN A 113 -5.34 -1.28 -17.50
C GLN A 113 -5.98 -1.39 -16.12
N PRO A 114 -7.31 -1.24 -16.00
CA PRO A 114 -8.02 -1.61 -14.78
C PRO A 114 -7.73 -3.06 -14.43
N TYR A 115 -7.54 -3.34 -13.14
CA TYR A 115 -7.32 -4.69 -12.65
C TYR A 115 -8.27 -4.96 -11.49
N ASP A 116 -8.85 -6.16 -11.48
CA ASP A 116 -9.70 -6.64 -10.40
C ASP A 116 -8.96 -6.57 -9.05
N ALA A 117 -9.58 -5.90 -8.07
CA ALA A 117 -8.96 -5.64 -6.79
C ALA A 117 -8.67 -6.93 -6.00
N ALA A 118 -9.55 -7.94 -6.08
CA ALA A 118 -9.36 -9.20 -5.37
C ALA A 118 -8.22 -10.02 -5.98
N ALA A 119 -8.09 -10.04 -7.32
CA ALA A 119 -6.97 -10.65 -8.03
C ALA A 119 -5.63 -9.97 -7.68
N VAL A 120 -5.61 -8.64 -7.67
CA VAL A 120 -4.43 -7.87 -7.24
C VAL A 120 -4.09 -8.16 -5.78
N GLY A 121 -5.09 -8.21 -4.90
CA GLY A 121 -4.91 -8.55 -3.49
C GLY A 121 -4.28 -9.92 -3.29
N ALA A 122 -4.76 -10.94 -4.00
CA ALA A 122 -4.19 -12.29 -3.96
C ALA A 122 -2.72 -12.31 -4.42
N ARG A 123 -2.40 -11.62 -5.52
CA ARG A 123 -1.03 -11.51 -6.04
C ARG A 123 -0.11 -10.78 -5.06
N LEU A 124 -0.54 -9.61 -4.57
CA LEU A 124 0.22 -8.81 -3.60
C LEU A 124 0.47 -9.56 -2.28
N ARG A 125 -0.53 -10.28 -1.75
CA ARG A 125 -0.33 -11.08 -0.53
C ARG A 125 0.68 -12.20 -0.75
N THR A 126 0.69 -12.82 -1.91
CA THR A 126 1.65 -13.89 -2.24
C THR A 126 3.07 -13.34 -2.25
N VAL A 127 3.31 -12.25 -3.00
CA VAL A 127 4.67 -11.71 -3.18
C VAL A 127 5.20 -11.00 -1.93
N LEU A 128 4.35 -10.26 -1.19
CA LEU A 128 4.78 -9.51 0.00
C LEU A 128 4.97 -10.38 1.24
N ASN A 129 4.36 -11.58 1.28
CA ASN A 129 4.52 -12.55 2.37
C ASN A 129 5.34 -13.78 1.96
N GLY A 130 5.98 -13.74 0.79
CA GLY A 130 6.89 -14.79 0.34
C GLY A 130 8.08 -14.97 1.27
N THR A 131 8.78 -16.10 1.08
CA THR A 131 9.99 -16.44 1.85
C THR A 131 11.26 -15.79 1.30
N GLU A 132 11.20 -15.26 0.09
CA GLU A 132 12.33 -14.58 -0.53
C GLU A 132 12.59 -13.22 0.13
N PRO A 133 13.86 -12.86 0.35
CA PRO A 133 14.19 -11.56 0.92
C PRO A 133 13.80 -10.44 -0.05
N LEU A 134 13.09 -9.44 0.48
CA LEU A 134 12.74 -8.25 -0.30
C LEU A 134 13.93 -7.26 -0.32
N PRO A 135 14.06 -6.46 -1.40
CA PRO A 135 15.04 -5.38 -1.47
C PRO A 135 14.90 -4.39 -0.31
N GLU A 136 16.02 -3.77 0.09
CA GLU A 136 16.04 -2.89 1.26
C GLU A 136 15.04 -1.73 1.16
N ALA A 137 14.89 -1.17 -0.05
CA ALA A 137 13.97 -0.08 -0.36
C ALA A 137 12.49 -0.42 -0.04
N CYS A 138 12.13 -1.69 0.08
CA CYS A 138 10.77 -2.10 0.41
C CYS A 138 10.47 -2.01 1.91
N TYR A 139 11.47 -2.17 2.79
CA TYR A 139 11.23 -2.33 4.23
C TYR A 139 10.49 -1.17 4.92
N PRO A 140 10.76 0.11 4.61
CA PRO A 140 10.05 1.22 5.26
C PRO A 140 8.54 1.18 5.05
N ALA A 141 8.09 0.73 3.87
CA ALA A 141 6.67 0.67 3.51
C ALA A 141 6.05 -0.73 3.71
N LEU A 142 6.85 -1.78 3.92
CA LEU A 142 6.41 -3.17 3.90
C LEU A 142 5.27 -3.50 4.88
N PRO A 143 5.31 -3.09 6.17
CA PRO A 143 4.20 -3.38 7.09
C PRO A 143 2.87 -2.78 6.61
N LEU A 144 2.93 -1.54 6.11
CA LEU A 144 1.77 -0.85 5.56
C LEU A 144 1.30 -1.50 4.26
N ALA A 145 2.20 -1.88 3.36
CA ALA A 145 1.88 -2.57 2.12
C ALA A 145 1.18 -3.92 2.38
N ARG A 146 1.69 -4.72 3.32
CA ARG A 146 1.04 -5.98 3.74
C ARG A 146 -0.35 -5.75 4.31
N HIS A 147 -0.51 -4.73 5.16
CA HIS A 147 -1.82 -4.36 5.67
C HIS A 147 -2.77 -3.96 4.53
N ARG A 148 -2.34 -3.12 3.58
CA ARG A 148 -3.17 -2.71 2.43
C ARG A 148 -3.52 -3.88 1.53
N ALA A 149 -2.58 -4.77 1.24
CA ALA A 149 -2.83 -6.01 0.50
C ALA A 149 -3.81 -6.97 1.22
N SER A 150 -3.93 -6.91 2.55
CA SER A 150 -4.93 -7.70 3.28
C SER A 150 -6.36 -7.12 3.22
N LEU A 151 -6.53 -5.89 2.73
CA LEU A 151 -7.84 -5.24 2.58
C LEU A 151 -8.41 -5.33 1.16
N LEU A 152 -7.62 -5.88 0.21
CA LEU A 152 -8.00 -6.14 -1.17
C LEU A 152 -8.54 -7.57 -1.32
#